data_AF-X8CJ45-F1
#
_entry.id   AF-X8CJ45-F1
#
_cell.length_a   1.000
_cell.length_b   1.000
_cell.length_c   1.000
_cell.angle_alpha   90.00
_cell.angle_beta   90.00
_cell.angle_gamma   90.00
#
_symmetry.space_group_name_H-M   'P 1'
#
loop_
_entity.id
_entity.type
_entity.pdbx_description
1 polymer ?
#
loop_
_entity_poly.entity_id
_entity_poly.type
_entity_poly.pdbx_seq_one_letter_code
_entity_poly.pdbx_strand_id
1 'polypeptide(L)'
;MLDPIDGTVNFVYGVPAYAVSVAAQVNGESVAGAVADVVADRVYSAASGLGAHVSDGQGTQPLQCAAVEDVSMALLGTGFGYSRQRRAAQAALLARMLPVVRDVRRIGSAALDLCMVASAGWTPTTSTA
;
A
#
# COMPACT_ATOMS: atom_id res chain seq x y z
N MET A 1 -15.64 6.61 4.42
CA MET A 1 -14.63 6.15 5.39
C MET A 1 -13.39 7.01 5.26
N LEU A 2 -12.71 7.33 6.37
CA LEU A 2 -11.54 8.20 6.41
C LEU A 2 -10.55 7.67 7.45
N ASP A 3 -9.28 7.54 7.08
CA ASP A 3 -8.16 7.45 8.01
C ASP A 3 -7.24 8.66 7.78
N PRO A 4 -7.17 9.61 8.73
CA PRO A 4 -6.33 10.79 8.58
C PRO A 4 -4.83 10.46 8.68
N ILE A 5 -4.45 9.29 9.21
CA ILE A 5 -3.05 8.91 9.34
C ILE A 5 -2.84 7.39 9.44
N ASP A 6 -2.85 6.73 8.28
CA ASP A 6 -2.37 5.35 8.19
C ASP A 6 -0.84 5.33 8.27
N GLY A 7 -0.29 4.43 9.09
CA GLY A 7 1.13 4.43 9.45
C GLY A 7 1.49 5.36 10.61
N THR A 8 0.62 5.49 11.62
CA THR A 8 0.86 6.31 12.83
C THR A 8 2.23 6.06 13.47
N VAL A 9 2.68 4.80 13.54
CA VAL A 9 4.02 4.46 14.07
C VAL A 9 5.11 5.06 13.18
N ASN A 10 4.97 4.97 11.86
CA ASN A 10 5.95 5.55 10.95
C ASN A 10 6.02 7.06 11.11
N PHE A 11 4.88 7.74 11.18
CA PHE A 11 4.83 9.19 11.42
C PHE A 11 5.52 9.59 12.74
N VAL A 12 5.18 8.92 13.85
CA VAL A 12 5.76 9.21 15.17
C VAL A 12 7.27 9.01 15.21
N TYR A 13 7.79 8.01 14.49
CA TYR A 13 9.21 7.68 14.47
C TYR A 13 9.97 8.28 13.28
N GLY A 14 9.33 9.13 12.47
CA GLY A 14 9.97 9.77 11.32
C GLY A 14 10.33 8.82 10.17
N VAL A 15 9.69 7.66 10.08
CA VAL A 15 9.86 6.73 8.95
C VAL A 15 9.00 7.23 7.78
N PRO A 16 9.56 7.45 6.58
CA PRO A 16 8.87 8.14 5.48
C PRO A 16 7.90 7.21 4.71
N ALA A 17 6.90 6.67 5.40
CA ALA A 17 5.89 5.79 4.83
C ALA A 17 4.57 5.91 5.60
N TYR A 18 3.81 6.96 5.36
CA TYR A 18 2.50 7.19 5.97
C TYR A 18 1.60 7.97 5.01
N ALA A 19 0.29 7.77 5.17
CA ALA A 19 -0.69 8.27 4.21
C ALA A 19 -1.98 8.73 4.86
N VAL A 20 -2.70 9.59 4.14
CA VAL A 20 -4.13 9.84 4.37
C VAL A 20 -4.92 8.94 3.44
N SER A 21 -5.99 8.30 3.90
CA SER A 21 -6.87 7.50 3.03
C SER A 21 -8.34 7.87 3.19
N VAL A 22 -9.06 7.95 2.08
CA VAL A 22 -10.49 8.25 2.03
C VAL A 22 -11.20 7.35 1.04
N ALA A 23 -12.41 6.92 1.38
CA ALA A 23 -13.28 6.18 0.50
C ALA A 23 -14.72 6.71 0.57
N ALA A 24 -15.32 6.95 -0.59
CA ALA A 24 -16.74 7.20 -0.76
C ALA A 24 -17.47 5.85 -0.82
N GLN A 25 -18.50 5.69 -0.01
CA GLN A 25 -19.29 4.46 0.04
C GLN A 25 -20.77 4.74 -0.22
N VAL A 26 -21.41 3.87 -0.99
CA VAL A 26 -22.86 3.86 -1.25
C VAL A 26 -23.37 2.47 -0.88
N ASN A 27 -24.35 2.39 0.02
CA ASN A 27 -24.90 1.13 0.50
C ASN A 27 -23.85 0.12 1.03
N GLY A 28 -22.75 0.63 1.62
CA GLY A 28 -21.65 -0.19 2.14
C GLY A 28 -20.61 -0.62 1.10
N GLU A 29 -20.81 -0.31 -0.18
CA GLU A 29 -19.84 -0.56 -1.24
C GLU A 29 -18.95 0.66 -1.48
N SER A 30 -17.64 0.47 -1.62
CA SER A 30 -16.71 1.55 -1.96
C SER A 30 -16.80 1.85 -3.46
N VAL A 31 -17.26 3.06 -3.80
CA VAL A 31 -17.48 3.50 -5.20
C VAL A 31 -16.37 4.41 -5.72
N ALA A 32 -15.63 5.05 -4.82
CA ALA A 32 -14.44 5.83 -5.12
C ALA A 32 -13.53 5.90 -3.90
N GLY A 33 -12.24 6.13 -4.11
CA GLY A 33 -11.29 6.32 -3.02
C GLY A 33 -10.01 7.00 -3.48
N ALA A 34 -9.31 7.56 -2.50
CA ALA A 34 -7.99 8.16 -2.69
C ALA A 34 -7.08 7.88 -1.50
N VAL A 35 -5.79 7.73 -1.78
CA VAL A 35 -4.71 7.59 -0.79
C VAL A 35 -3.64 8.62 -1.14
N ALA A 36 -3.34 9.52 -0.22
CA ALA A 36 -2.28 10.50 -0.36
C ALA A 36 -1.03 10.01 0.38
N ASP A 37 0.04 9.71 -0.36
CA ASP A 37 1.36 9.45 0.19
C ASP A 37 2.00 10.80 0.54
N VAL A 38 2.02 11.11 1.85
CA VAL A 38 2.33 12.46 2.34
C VAL A 38 3.79 12.83 2.05
N VAL A 39 4.69 11.86 2.09
CA VAL A 39 6.13 12.11 1.92
C VAL A 39 6.48 12.20 0.44
N ALA A 40 5.90 11.32 -0.38
CA ALA A 40 6.19 11.30 -1.81
C ALA A 40 5.40 12.36 -2.61
N ASP A 41 4.54 13.15 -1.97
CA ASP A 41 3.70 14.18 -2.59
C ASP A 41 2.91 13.67 -3.82
N ARG A 42 2.27 12.51 -3.64
CA ARG A 42 1.49 11.85 -4.69
C ARG A 42 0.16 11.34 -4.15
N VAL A 43 -0.84 11.32 -5.04
CA VAL A 43 -2.20 10.87 -4.72
C VAL A 43 -2.58 9.71 -5.64
N TYR A 44 -2.84 8.56 -5.03
CA TYR A 44 -3.48 7.42 -5.68
C TYR A 44 -4.99 7.62 -5.63
N SER A 45 -5.70 7.34 -6.72
CA SER A 45 -7.16 7.46 -6.76
C SER A 45 -7.78 6.42 -7.69
N ALA A 46 -9.00 6.01 -7.36
CA ALA A 46 -9.77 5.07 -8.17
C ALA A 46 -11.27 5.29 -7.97
N ALA A 47 -12.05 4.90 -8.97
CA ALA A 47 -13.51 4.87 -8.90
C ALA A 47 -14.06 3.70 -9.73
N SER A 48 -15.24 3.20 -9.34
CA SER A 48 -15.88 2.06 -9.99
C SER A 48 -16.05 2.31 -11.49
N GLY A 49 -15.49 1.41 -12.31
CA GLY A 49 -15.54 1.49 -13.77
C GLY A 49 -14.58 2.51 -14.40
N LEU A 50 -13.83 3.28 -13.61
CA LEU A 50 -12.94 4.35 -14.11
C LEU A 50 -11.45 3.99 -14.01
N GLY A 51 -11.11 2.82 -13.45
CA GLY A 51 -9.71 2.41 -13.25
C GLY A 51 -9.05 3.12 -12.07
N ALA A 52 -7.73 2.93 -11.95
CA ALA A 52 -6.90 3.51 -10.90
C ALA A 52 -5.77 4.34 -11.50
N HIS A 53 -5.41 5.44 -10.82
CA HIS A 53 -4.42 6.41 -11.27
C HIS A 53 -3.55 6.88 -10.11
N VAL A 54 -2.35 7.35 -10.42
CA VAL A 54 -1.49 8.12 -9.52
C VAL A 54 -1.26 9.51 -10.12
N SER A 55 -1.36 10.53 -9.28
CA SER A 55 -1.10 11.92 -9.64
C SER A 55 -0.01 12.50 -8.77
N ASP A 56 0.93 13.22 -9.37
CA ASP A 56 1.98 13.99 -8.68
C ASP A 56 2.27 15.30 -9.45
N GLY A 57 3.36 15.99 -9.10
CA GLY A 57 3.75 17.24 -9.78
C GLY A 57 4.08 17.10 -11.28
N GLN A 58 4.23 15.89 -11.81
CA GLN A 58 4.51 15.62 -13.23
C GLN A 58 3.23 15.28 -14.03
N GLY A 59 2.10 15.06 -13.36
CA GLY A 59 0.81 14.78 -13.98
C GLY A 59 0.15 13.51 -13.44
N THR A 60 -0.78 12.96 -14.22
CA THR A 60 -1.57 11.79 -13.84
C THR A 60 -1.26 10.61 -14.75
N GLN A 61 -1.03 9.44 -14.16
CA GLN A 61 -0.70 8.20 -14.88
C GLN A 61 -1.66 7.07 -14.46
N PRO A 62 -2.12 6.22 -15.39
CA PRO A 62 -2.90 5.04 -15.06
C PRO A 62 -2.04 3.99 -14.35
N LEU A 63 -2.67 3.21 -13.47
CA LEU A 63 -2.02 2.15 -12.70
C LEU A 63 -2.43 0.77 -13.21
N GLN A 64 -1.46 -0.15 -13.21
CA GLN A 64 -1.67 -1.57 -13.46
C GLN A 64 -0.79 -2.37 -12.50
N CYS A 65 -1.34 -3.46 -11.97
CA CYS A 65 -0.61 -4.37 -11.10
C CYS A 65 0.42 -5.19 -11.89
N ALA A 66 1.37 -5.78 -11.17
CA ALA A 66 2.39 -6.64 -11.77
C ALA A 66 1.75 -7.93 -12.32
N ALA A 67 2.12 -8.31 -13.54
CA ALA A 67 1.79 -9.62 -14.11
C ALA A 67 2.80 -10.67 -13.63
N VAL A 68 2.59 -11.20 -12.43
CA VAL A 68 3.42 -12.26 -11.84
C VAL A 68 2.70 -13.60 -11.95
N GLU A 69 3.25 -14.51 -12.75
CA GLU A 69 2.66 -15.84 -12.97
C GLU A 69 3.18 -16.90 -11.98
N ASP A 70 4.37 -16.68 -11.41
CA ASP A 70 4.99 -17.57 -10.44
C ASP A 70 5.16 -16.85 -9.09
N VAL A 71 4.57 -17.43 -8.03
CA VAL A 71 4.62 -16.88 -6.68
C VAL A 71 6.05 -16.75 -6.14
N SER A 72 6.98 -17.59 -6.59
CA SER A 72 8.40 -17.50 -6.21
C SER A 72 9.09 -16.24 -6.72
N MET A 73 8.46 -15.53 -7.66
CA MET A 73 8.90 -14.24 -8.18
C MET A 73 8.16 -13.05 -7.55
N ALA A 74 7.12 -13.30 -6.73
CA ALA A 74 6.31 -12.26 -6.11
C ALA A 74 6.98 -11.61 -4.90
N LEU A 75 6.85 -10.29 -4.78
CA LEU A 75 7.14 -9.54 -3.56
C LEU A 75 5.88 -9.45 -2.70
N LEU A 76 5.92 -9.99 -1.49
CA LEU A 76 4.77 -10.05 -0.60
C LEU A 76 4.77 -8.89 0.41
N GLY A 77 3.79 -7.98 0.29
CA GLY A 77 3.50 -6.98 1.33
C GLY A 77 2.77 -7.61 2.53
N THR A 78 3.12 -7.21 3.76
CA THR A 78 2.43 -7.68 4.96
C THR A 78 2.47 -6.68 6.11
N GLY A 79 1.54 -6.85 7.05
CA GLY A 79 1.42 -6.06 8.27
C GLY A 79 1.09 -6.93 9.49
N PHE A 80 1.46 -6.45 10.67
CA PHE A 80 1.18 -7.13 11.94
C PHE A 80 0.02 -6.46 12.66
N GLY A 81 -0.97 -7.25 13.09
CA GLY A 81 -2.06 -6.77 13.91
C GLY A 81 -1.60 -6.37 15.31
N TYR A 82 -2.42 -5.63 16.04
CA TYR A 82 -2.03 -5.10 17.35
C TYR A 82 -1.92 -6.17 18.45
N SER A 83 -2.75 -7.22 18.44
CA SER A 83 -2.75 -8.23 19.51
C SER A 83 -1.56 -9.20 19.39
N ARG A 84 -0.96 -9.58 20.53
CA ARG A 84 0.18 -10.50 20.58
C ARG A 84 -0.14 -11.85 19.94
N GLN A 85 -1.33 -12.38 20.21
CA GLN A 85 -1.77 -13.67 19.70
C GLN A 85 -1.93 -13.65 18.18
N ARG A 86 -2.47 -12.56 17.61
CA ARG A 86 -2.53 -12.38 16.15
C ARG A 86 -1.14 -12.25 15.54
N ARG A 87 -0.23 -11.52 16.19
CA ARG A 87 1.18 -11.42 15.73
C ARG A 87 1.89 -12.75 15.69
N ALA A 88 1.73 -13.59 16.70
CA ALA A 88 2.32 -14.93 16.71
C ALA A 88 1.79 -15.79 15.56
N ALA A 89 0.47 -15.77 15.31
CA ALA A 89 -0.14 -16.49 14.20
C ALA A 89 0.35 -15.96 12.83
N GLN A 90 0.45 -14.63 12.67
CA GLN A 90 0.96 -14.00 11.46
C GLN A 90 2.45 -14.31 11.22
N ALA A 91 3.27 -14.34 12.28
CA ALA A 91 4.69 -14.71 12.17
C ALA A 91 4.84 -16.17 11.73
N ALA A 92 4.03 -17.09 12.28
CA ALA A 92 4.03 -18.49 11.86
C ALA A 92 3.58 -18.67 10.41
N LEU A 93 2.61 -17.87 9.94
CA LEU A 93 2.23 -17.84 8.52
C LEU A 93 3.38 -17.33 7.66
N LEU A 94 4.02 -16.23 8.06
CA LEU A 94 5.10 -15.62 7.31
C LEU A 94 6.29 -16.57 7.15
N ALA A 95 6.65 -17.31 8.21
CA ALA A 95 7.70 -18.32 8.16
C ALA A 95 7.44 -19.41 7.10
N ARG A 96 6.17 -19.75 6.83
CA ARG A 96 5.82 -20.69 5.76
C ARG A 96 5.80 -20.05 4.37
N MET A 97 5.57 -18.75 4.27
CA MET A 97 5.55 -18.03 3.00
C MET A 97 6.95 -17.70 2.50
N LEU A 98 7.91 -17.43 3.40
CA LEU A 98 9.27 -17.02 3.04
C LEU A 98 9.98 -17.93 2.02
N PRO A 99 9.86 -19.28 2.05
CA PRO A 99 10.49 -20.15 1.05
C PRO A 99 9.77 -20.17 -0.30
N VAL A 100 8.55 -19.62 -0.38
CA VAL A 100 7.64 -19.75 -1.53
C VAL A 100 7.51 -18.43 -2.30
N VAL A 101 7.79 -17.29 -1.66
CA VAL A 101 7.79 -15.97 -2.28
C VAL A 101 9.22 -15.48 -2.52
N ARG A 102 9.38 -14.48 -3.41
CA ARG A 102 10.71 -13.90 -3.68
C ARG A 102 11.28 -13.20 -2.45
N ASP A 103 10.46 -12.37 -1.82
CA ASP A 103 10.83 -11.58 -0.64
C ASP A 103 9.57 -10.99 0.02
N VAL A 104 9.73 -10.43 1.22
CA VAL A 104 8.65 -9.82 2.01
C VAL A 104 8.93 -8.33 2.24
N ARG A 105 7.89 -7.50 2.13
CA ARG A 105 7.92 -6.08 2.51
C ARG A 105 6.96 -5.84 3.67
N ARG A 106 7.41 -5.02 4.63
CA ARG A 106 6.65 -4.63 5.81
C ARG A 106 6.87 -3.14 6.07
N ILE A 107 6.22 -2.30 5.27
CA ILE A 107 6.49 -0.85 5.29
C ILE A 107 5.77 -0.13 6.43
N GLY A 108 4.69 -0.70 6.99
CA GLY A 108 4.00 -0.14 8.15
C GLY A 108 2.84 0.82 7.83
N SER A 109 2.41 0.89 6.57
CA SER A 109 1.19 1.59 6.13
C SER A 109 0.41 0.66 5.20
N ALA A 110 -0.79 0.25 5.63
CA ALA A 110 -1.63 -0.67 4.87
C ALA A 110 -2.19 -0.02 3.59
N ALA A 111 -2.49 1.28 3.65
CA ALA A 111 -2.96 2.04 2.51
C ALA A 111 -1.87 2.10 1.42
N LEU A 112 -0.63 2.41 1.80
CA LEU A 112 0.50 2.42 0.86
C LEU A 112 0.85 1.01 0.35
N ASP A 113 0.74 -0.03 1.17
CA ASP A 113 0.89 -1.42 0.73
C ASP A 113 -0.07 -1.76 -0.44
N LEU A 114 -1.35 -1.37 -0.34
CA LEU A 114 -2.33 -1.58 -1.41
C LEU A 114 -2.04 -0.73 -2.66
N CYS A 115 -1.61 0.52 -2.47
CA CYS A 115 -1.19 1.38 -3.58
C CYS A 115 0.01 0.80 -4.35
N MET A 116 0.99 0.22 -3.64
CA MET A 116 2.13 -0.46 -4.28
C MET A 116 1.71 -1.69 -5.09
N VAL A 117 0.69 -2.44 -4.65
CA VAL A 117 0.12 -3.54 -5.45
C VAL A 117 -0.50 -2.98 -6.74
N ALA A 118 -1.26 -1.89 -6.63
CA ALA A 118 -1.88 -1.25 -7.78
C ALA A 118 -0.85 -0.69 -8.79
N SER A 119 0.31 -0.23 -8.32
CA SER A 119 1.39 0.33 -9.15
C SER A 119 2.48 -0.66 -9.58
N ALA A 120 2.28 -1.97 -9.39
CA ALA A 120 3.27 -3.01 -9.68
C ALA A 120 4.60 -2.88 -8.90
N GLY A 121 4.60 -2.19 -7.76
CA GLY A 121 5.76 -2.05 -6.89
C GLY A 121 5.99 -0.63 -6.38
N TRP A 122 7.11 -0.47 -5.67
CA TRP A 122 7.58 0.81 -5.15
C TRP A 122 8.47 1.49 -6.19
N THR A 123 8.01 2.62 -6.71
CA THR A 123 8.89 3.60 -7.37
C THR A 123 9.41 4.57 -6.30
N PRO A 124 10.72 4.60 -6.00
CA PRO A 124 11.28 5.68 -5.22
C PRO A 124 11.03 7.00 -5.96
N THR A 125 10.72 8.05 -5.22
CA THR A 125 10.94 9.41 -5.70
C THR A 125 12.45 9.56 -5.93
N THR A 126 12.92 9.48 -7.17
CA THR A 126 14.24 10.00 -7.51
C THR A 126 14.19 11.52 -7.36
N SER A 127 14.36 12.00 -6.12
CA SER A 127 14.98 13.29 -5.89
C SER A 127 16.48 13.05 -5.86
N THR A 128 17.09 12.93 -7.04
CA THR A 128 18.50 13.30 -7.17
C THR A 128 18.54 14.83 -7.14
N ALA A 129 18.93 15.37 -6.00
CA ALA A 129 19.68 16.61 -5.93
C ALA A 129 21.17 16.26 -5.77
#